data_AF-A0A3B8NG07-F1
#
_entry.id   AF-A0A3B8NG07-F1
#
_cell.length_a   1.000
_cell.length_b   1.000
_cell.length_c   1.000
_cell.angle_alpha   90.00
_cell.angle_beta   90.00
_cell.angle_gamma   90.00
#
_symmetry.space_group_name_H-M   'P 1'
#
loop_
_entity.id
_entity.type
_entity.pdbx_description
1 polymer ?
#
loop_
_entity_poly.entity_id
_entity_poly.type
_entity_poly.pdbx_seq_one_letter_code
_entity_poly.pdbx_strand_id
1 'polypeptide(L)'
;GHFNENHEKDREFFKSAMEILRASGYGHYEISNYALPGHESEHNKAYWAGADYLGIGPGAFSTVDGKRWRNVADTKKYIKSL
;
A
#
# COMPACT_ATOMS: atom_id res chain seq x y z
N GLY A 1 -1.62 -24.52 -4.61
CA GLY A 1 -0.16 -24.33 -4.45
C GLY A 1 0.14 -24.32 -2.97
N HIS A 2 1.12 -25.11 -2.52
CA HIS A 2 1.55 -25.04 -1.13
C HIS A 2 2.41 -23.79 -0.95
N PHE A 3 1.91 -22.85 -0.16
CA PHE A 3 2.69 -21.74 0.35
C PHE A 3 3.66 -22.31 1.38
N ASN A 4 4.96 -22.19 1.11
CA ASN A 4 5.99 -22.69 2.01
C ASN A 4 6.63 -21.48 2.70
N GLU A 5 6.18 -21.18 3.92
CA GLU A 5 6.68 -20.07 4.72
C GLU A 5 8.11 -20.34 5.18
N ASN A 6 9.03 -19.43 4.85
CA ASN A 6 10.39 -19.44 5.36
C ASN A 6 10.79 -18.03 5.79
N HIS A 7 10.54 -17.73 7.06
CA HIS A 7 10.77 -16.41 7.64
C HIS A 7 12.23 -15.94 7.56
N GLU A 8 13.22 -16.85 7.58
CA GLU A 8 14.62 -16.43 7.45
C GLU A 8 14.88 -15.92 6.03
N LYS A 9 14.40 -16.67 5.04
CA LYS A 9 14.54 -16.28 3.63
C LYS A 9 13.80 -14.98 3.33
N ASP A 10 12.60 -14.79 3.89
CA ASP A 10 11.84 -13.55 3.75
C ASP A 10 12.60 -12.35 4.33
N ARG A 11 13.24 -12.55 5.49
CA ARG A 11 14.08 -11.54 6.14
C ARG A 11 15.32 -11.20 5.32
N GLU A 12 15.98 -12.19 4.72
CA GLU A 12 17.13 -11.99 3.83
C GLU A 12 16.74 -11.20 2.58
N PHE A 13 15.60 -11.53 1.97
CA PHE A 13 15.08 -10.79 0.83
C PHE A 13 14.71 -9.36 1.18
N PHE A 14 14.05 -9.15 2.32
CA PHE A 14 13.72 -7.81 2.78
C PHE A 14 14.98 -6.96 2.96
N LYS A 15 15.99 -7.47 3.66
CA LYS A 15 17.29 -6.78 3.84
C LYS A 15 17.96 -6.45 2.51
N SER A 16 18.06 -7.43 1.61
CA SER A 16 18.65 -7.24 0.28
C SER A 16 17.93 -6.13 -0.50
N ALA A 17 16.60 -6.12 -0.46
CA ALA A 17 15.81 -5.07 -1.11
C ALA A 17 16.12 -3.68 -0.53
N MET A 18 16.19 -3.55 0.81
CA MET A 18 16.53 -2.26 1.45
C MET A 18 17.89 -1.75 1.00
N GLU A 19 18.90 -2.64 0.97
CA GLU A 19 20.27 -2.28 0.59
C GLU A 19 20.36 -1.84 -0.87
N ILE A 20 19.79 -2.61 -1.79
CA ILE A 20 19.81 -2.32 -3.23
C ILE A 20 19.09 -1.00 -3.53
N LEU A 21 17.91 -0.78 -2.96
CA LEU A 21 17.10 0.41 -3.22
C LEU A 21 17.76 1.67 -2.65
N ARG A 22 18.29 1.60 -1.42
CA ARG A 22 19.03 2.72 -0.82
C ARG A 22 20.29 3.05 -1.60
N ALA A 23 21.06 2.04 -2.03
CA ALA A 23 22.24 2.25 -2.86
C ALA A 23 21.90 2.90 -4.22
N SER A 24 20.67 2.69 -4.70
CA SER A 24 20.14 3.28 -5.93
C SER A 24 19.49 4.66 -5.72
N GLY A 25 19.59 5.25 -4.52
CA GLY A 25 19.07 6.59 -4.22
C GLY A 25 17.59 6.64 -3.81
N TYR A 26 16.93 5.50 -3.63
CA TYR A 26 15.54 5.47 -3.19
C TYR A 26 15.45 5.59 -1.66
N GLY A 27 14.60 6.50 -1.20
CA GLY A 27 14.25 6.66 0.21
C GLY A 27 13.13 5.71 0.63
N HIS A 28 13.26 5.10 1.81
CA HIS A 28 12.22 4.28 2.44
C HIS A 28 11.23 5.20 3.16
N TYR A 29 10.15 5.62 2.49
CA TYR A 29 9.27 6.68 3.00
C TYR A 29 8.06 6.16 3.81
N GLU A 30 7.76 4.85 3.72
CA GLU A 30 6.79 4.15 4.54
C GLU A 30 7.16 2.66 4.65
N ILE A 31 6.52 1.90 5.55
CA ILE A 31 6.80 0.48 5.87
C ILE A 31 7.17 -0.40 4.65
N SER A 32 6.44 -0.31 3.54
CA SER A 32 6.59 -1.20 2.38
C SER A 32 7.12 -0.57 1.08
N ASN A 33 7.28 0.75 0.99
CA ASN A 33 7.57 1.44 -0.28
C ASN A 33 8.79 2.34 -0.23
N TYR A 34 9.40 2.43 -1.41
CA TYR A 34 10.58 3.21 -1.70
C TYR A 34 10.27 4.13 -2.87
N ALA A 35 10.84 5.32 -2.87
CA ALA A 35 10.74 6.26 -3.99
C ALA A 35 11.99 7.12 -4.08
N LEU A 36 12.27 7.63 -5.27
CA LEU A 36 13.20 8.74 -5.42
C LEU A 36 12.58 9.99 -4.77
N PRO A 37 13.42 10.94 -4.29
CA PRO A 37 12.92 12.18 -3.69
C PRO A 37 11.92 12.90 -4.62
N GLY A 38 10.75 13.24 -4.09
CA GLY A 38 9.68 13.93 -4.84
C GLY A 38 8.77 13.00 -5.66
N HIS A 39 9.00 11.69 -5.62
CA HIS A 39 8.17 10.68 -6.27
C HIS A 39 7.42 9.78 -5.27
N GLU A 40 7.31 10.20 -4.01
CA GLU A 40 6.59 9.46 -2.98
C GLU A 40 5.08 9.47 -3.24
N SER A 41 4.43 8.31 -3.15
CA SER A 41 2.97 8.23 -3.31
C SER A 41 2.26 8.97 -2.19
N GLU A 42 1.55 10.05 -2.55
CA GLU A 42 0.70 10.81 -1.61
C GLU A 42 -0.41 9.94 -1.03
N HIS A 43 -0.99 9.04 -1.84
CA HIS A 43 -2.01 8.11 -1.37
C HIS A 43 -1.47 7.16 -0.29
N ASN A 44 -0.27 6.59 -0.47
CA ASN A 44 0.31 5.70 0.52
C ASN A 44 0.68 6.45 1.81
N LYS A 45 1.20 7.68 1.68
CA LYS A 45 1.46 8.55 2.83
C LYS A 45 0.15 8.85 3.59
N ALA A 46 -0.91 9.23 2.88
CA ALA A 46 -2.22 9.51 3.47
C ALA A 46 -2.80 8.27 4.17
N TYR A 47 -2.71 7.10 3.54
CA TYR A 47 -3.14 5.83 4.10
C TYR A 47 -2.48 5.53 5.46
N TRP A 48 -1.15 5.65 5.54
CA TRP A 48 -0.39 5.38 6.76
C TRP A 48 -0.53 6.47 7.82
N ALA A 49 -0.70 7.72 7.41
CA ALA A 49 -1.00 8.82 8.31
C ALA A 49 -2.44 8.77 8.85
N GLY A 50 -3.30 7.90 8.33
CA GLY A 50 -4.74 7.91 8.63
C GLY A 50 -5.42 9.20 8.18
N ALA A 51 -4.85 9.88 7.18
CA ALA A 51 -5.40 11.09 6.62
C ALA A 51 -6.62 10.78 5.74
N ASP A 52 -7.40 11.81 5.46
CA ASP A 52 -8.61 11.66 4.67
C ASP A 52 -8.29 11.41 3.18
N TYR A 53 -8.95 10.41 2.60
CA TYR A 53 -8.93 10.10 1.18
C TYR A 53 -10.18 9.31 0.78
N LEU A 54 -10.63 9.49 -0.47
CA LEU A 54 -11.75 8.76 -1.03
C LEU A 54 -11.26 7.65 -1.97
N GLY A 55 -11.68 6.42 -1.71
CA GLY A 55 -11.49 5.29 -2.61
C GLY A 55 -12.59 5.20 -3.64
N ILE A 56 -12.22 5.20 -4.92
CA ILE A 56 -13.14 5.07 -6.04
C ILE A 56 -12.96 3.71 -6.68
N GLY A 57 -14.07 3.02 -6.92
CA GLY A 57 -14.09 1.72 -7.59
C GLY A 57 -14.38 0.54 -6.65
N PRO A 58 -14.61 -0.65 -7.22
CA PRO A 58 -14.93 -1.84 -6.46
C PRO A 58 -13.81 -2.20 -5.47
N GLY A 59 -14.18 -2.38 -4.21
CA GLY A 59 -13.24 -2.80 -3.16
C GLY A 59 -12.25 -1.73 -2.70
N ALA A 60 -12.32 -0.51 -3.23
CA ALA A 60 -11.50 0.61 -2.79
C ALA A 60 -11.83 1.00 -1.34
N PHE A 61 -10.83 1.49 -0.60
CA PHE A 61 -10.99 1.98 0.76
C PHE A 61 -11.06 3.50 0.77
N SER A 62 -11.82 4.03 1.72
CA SER A 62 -11.87 5.47 2.02
C SER A 62 -11.63 5.67 3.51
N THR A 63 -11.04 6.81 3.86
CA THR A 63 -10.98 7.33 5.23
C THR A 63 -11.46 8.78 5.17
N VAL A 64 -12.49 9.14 5.93
CA VAL A 64 -12.99 10.53 6.03
C VAL A 64 -13.42 10.77 7.47
N ASP A 65 -12.96 11.87 8.07
CA ASP A 65 -13.25 12.22 9.48
C ASP A 65 -12.98 11.06 10.46
N GLY A 66 -11.87 10.35 10.24
CA GLY A 66 -11.48 9.18 11.04
C GLY A 66 -12.35 7.93 10.85
N LYS A 67 -13.35 7.95 9.97
CA LYS A 67 -14.16 6.79 9.62
C LYS A 67 -13.58 6.11 8.39
N ARG A 68 -13.38 4.80 8.47
CA ARG A 68 -12.81 4.00 7.38
C ARG A 68 -13.80 2.94 6.89
N TRP A 69 -13.98 2.87 5.58
CA TRP A 69 -14.85 1.87 4.96
C TRP A 69 -14.28 1.37 3.63
N ARG A 70 -14.89 0.30 3.12
CA ARG A 70 -14.54 -0.33 1.85
C ARG A 70 -15.77 -0.37 0.95
N ASN A 71 -15.59 0.01 -0.31
CA ASN A 71 -16.60 -0.20 -1.34
C ASN A 71 -16.86 -1.70 -1.57
N VAL A 72 -18.03 -2.03 -2.10
CA VAL A 72 -18.34 -3.42 -2.49
C VAL A 72 -17.30 -3.90 -3.51
N ALA A 73 -16.66 -5.05 -3.23
CA ALA A 73 -15.58 -5.57 -4.07
C ALA A 73 -16.07 -6.19 -5.39
N ASP A 74 -17.30 -6.71 -5.41
CA ASP A 74 -17.90 -7.23 -6.63
C ASP A 74 -18.23 -6.06 -7.58
N THR A 75 -17.61 -6.08 -8.75
CA THR A 75 -17.74 -5.01 -9.76
C THR A 75 -19.19 -4.79 -10.20
N LYS A 76 -19.97 -5.86 -10.39
CA LYS A 76 -21.37 -5.74 -10.86
C LYS A 76 -22.24 -5.11 -9.77
N LYS A 77 -22.06 -5.53 -8.51
CA LYS A 77 -22.77 -4.96 -7.36
C LYS A 77 -22.36 -3.51 -7.11
N TYR A 78 -21.07 -3.19 -7.24
CA TYR A 78 -20.57 -1.83 -7.11
C TYR A 78 -21.22 -0.90 -8.14
N ILE A 79 -21.22 -1.28 -9.42
CA ILE A 79 -21.86 -0.51 -10.49
C ILE A 79 -23.35 -0.33 -10.22
N LYS A 80 -24.04 -1.36 -9.69
CA LYS A 80 -25.46 -1.27 -9.33
C LYS A 80 -25.71 -0.37 -8.11
N SER A 81 -24.72 -0.15 -7.25
CA SER A 81 -24.81 0.68 -6.03
C SER A 81 -24.43 2.14 -6.22
N LEU A 82 -23.90 2.51 -7.40
CA LEU A 82 -23.71 3.90 -7.80
C LEU A 82 -25.07 4.58 -8.02
#